data_AF-A0A645GEP7-F1
#
_entry.id   AF-A0A645GEP7-F1
#
_cell.length_a   1.000
_cell.length_b   1.000
_cell.length_c   1.000
_cell.angle_alpha   90.00
_cell.angle_beta   90.00
_cell.angle_gamma   90.00
#
_symmetry.space_group_name_H-M   'P 1'
#
loop_
_entity.id
_entity.type
_entity.pdbx_description
1 polymer ?
#
loop_
_entity_poly.entity_id
_entity_poly.type
_entity_poly.pdbx_seq_one_letter_code
_entity_poly.pdbx_strand_id
1 'polypeptide(L)' 'MYERMKGKGKNGKVALIAVCSKLLKQSFGVLKSGKKYNENHVSILT' A
#
# COMPACT_ATOMS: atom_id res chain seq x y z
N MET A 1 1.31 7.81 -1.14
CA MET A 1 1.60 7.17 0.17
C MET A 1 2.88 7.70 0.79
N TYR A 2 4.00 7.72 0.04
CA TYR A 2 5.28 8.25 0.49
C TYR A 2 5.20 9.71 0.99
N GLU A 3 4.58 10.60 0.22
CA GLU A 3 4.38 12.02 0.61
C GLU A 3 3.63 12.18 1.94
N ARG A 4 2.61 11.36 2.21
CA ARG A 4 1.90 11.35 3.49
C ARG A 4 2.79 10.89 4.66
N MET A 5 3.78 10.03 4.40
CA MET A 5 4.73 9.59 5.44
C MET A 5 5.81 10.65 5.68
N LYS A 6 6.32 11.27 4.62
CA LYS A 6 7.22 12.43 4.70
C LYS A 6 6.57 13.60 5.45
N GLY A 7 5.33 13.94 5.13
CA GLY A 7 4.57 15.01 5.80
C GLY A 7 4.31 14.76 7.29
N LYS A 8 4.48 13.51 7.77
CA LYS A 8 4.45 13.15 9.20
C LYS A 8 5.82 13.19 9.87
N GLY A 9 6.83 13.78 9.23
CA GLY A 9 8.19 13.88 9.77
C GLY A 9 9.00 12.58 9.73
N LYS A 10 8.57 11.55 8.98
CA LYS A 10 9.33 10.30 8.87
C LYS A 10 10.52 10.46 7.94
N ASN A 11 11.64 9.85 8.33
CA ASN A 11 12.87 9.87 7.54
C ASN A 11 12.67 9.16 6.18
N GLY A 12 13.22 9.73 5.10
CA GLY A 12 12.94 9.29 3.72
C GLY A 12 13.17 7.81 3.46
N LYS A 13 14.27 7.26 3.98
CA LYS A 13 14.59 5.82 3.87
C LYS A 13 13.53 4.92 4.54
N VAL A 14 13.08 5.31 5.73
CA VAL A 14 12.05 4.57 6.48
C VAL A 14 10.70 4.64 5.75
N ALA A 15 10.37 5.81 5.19
CA ALA A 15 9.17 5.98 4.39
C ALA A 15 9.19 5.11 3.13
N LEU A 16 10.32 4.99 2.43
CA LEU A 16 10.47 4.10 1.27
C LEU A 16 10.29 2.63 1.65
N ILE A 17 10.97 2.15 2.70
CA ILE A 17 10.86 0.75 3.15
C ILE A 17 9.41 0.41 3.52
N ALA A 18 8.73 1.31 4.24
CA ALA A 18 7.34 1.12 4.62
C ALA A 18 6.38 1.08 3.43
N VAL A 19 6.62 1.89 2.40
CA VAL A 19 5.86 1.85 1.15
C VAL A 19 6.08 0.52 0.44
N CYS A 20 7.33 0.07 0.27
CA CYS A 20 7.65 -1.22 -0.34
C CYS A 20 6.99 -2.38 0.42
N SER A 21 7.08 -2.40 1.75
CA SER A 21 6.46 -3.45 2.57
C SER A 21 4.93 -3.48 2.40
N LYS A 22 4.28 -2.32 2.28
CA LYS A 22 2.83 -2.26 2.05
C LYS A 22 2.45 -2.79 0.66
N LEU A 23 3.17 -2.39 -0.38
CA LEU A 23 2.92 -2.85 -1.75
C LEU A 23 3.06 -4.36 -1.88
N LEU A 24 4.12 -4.94 -1.32
CA LEU A 24 4.33 -6.39 -1.35
C LEU A 24 3.16 -7.14 -0.70
N LYS A 25 2.74 -6.73 0.51
CA LYS A 25 1.60 -7.36 1.19
C LYS A 25 0.30 -7.24 0.39
N GLN A 26 0.08 -6.11 -0.26
CA GLN A 26 -1.09 -5.91 -1.12
C GLN A 26 -1.04 -6.82 -2.34
N SER A 27 0.09 -6.91 -3.03
CA SER A 27 0.27 -7.81 -4.18
C SER A 27 0.04 -9.28 -3.78
N PHE A 28 0.64 -9.74 -2.68
CA PHE A 28 0.41 -11.09 -2.17
C PHE A 28 -1.04 -11.32 -1.72
N GLY A 29 -1.69 -10.31 -1.14
CA GLY A 29 -3.10 -10.37 -0.78
C GLY A 29 -4.01 -10.55 -2.00
N VAL A 30 -3.75 -9.82 -3.09
CA VAL A 30 -4.48 -9.95 -4.36
C VAL A 30 -4.26 -11.34 -4.95
N LEU A 31 -3.01 -11.81 -5.03
CA LEU A 31 -2.68 -13.14 -5.54
C LEU A 31 -3.36 -14.26 -4.75
N LYS A 32 -3.37 -14.16 -3.41
CA LYS A 32 -3.99 -15.17 -2.54
C LYS A 32 -5.51 -15.09 -2.47
N SER A 33 -6.10 -13.94 -2.80
CA SER A 33 -7.54 -13.72 -2.63
C SER A 33 -8.41 -14.58 -3.55
N GLY A 34 -7.88 -15.08 -4.68
CA GLY A 34 -8.66 -15.84 -5.67
C GLY A 34 -9.82 -15.06 -6.31
N LYS A 35 -9.96 -13.77 -5.99
CA LYS A 35 -10.99 -12.89 -6.55
C LYS A 35 -10.50 -12.35 -7.88
N LYS A 36 -11.35 -12.38 -8.90
CA LYS A 36 -11.08 -11.71 -10.18
C LYS A 36 -10.88 -10.21 -9.92
N TYR A 37 -9.95 -9.63 -10.66
CA TYR A 37 -9.71 -8.19 -10.63
C TYR A 37 -11.03 -7.45 -10.87
N ASN A 38 -11.37 -6.54 -9.94
CA ASN A 38 -12.55 -5.70 -10.03
C ASN A 38 -12.08 -4.26 -10.24
N GLU A 39 -12.32 -3.73 -11.43
CA GLU A 39 -11.95 -2.37 -11.84
C GLU A 39 -12.62 -1.28 -10.98
N ASN A 40 -13.79 -1.59 -10.39
CA ASN A 40 -14.56 -0.66 -9.54
C ASN A 40 -14.21 -0.81 -8.05
N HIS A 41 -13.11 -1.48 -7.69
CA HIS A 41 -12.71 -1.68 -6.30
C HIS A 41 -12.15 -0.39 -5.68
N VAL A 42 -13.02 0.40 -5.03
CA VAL A 42 -12.63 1.58 -4.26
C VAL A 42 -12.10 1.13 -2.89
N SER A 43 -10.84 1.48 -2.58
CA SER A 43 -10.26 1.28 -1.25
C SER A 43 -10.87 2.28 -0.26
N ILE A 44 -12.08 2.00 0.24
CA ILE A 44 -12.70 2.80 1.31
C ILE A 44 -11.91 2.54 2.58
N LEU A 45 -11.09 3.52 2.98
CA LEU A 45 -10.41 3.53 4.26
C LEU A 45 -11.33 4.27 5.24
N THR A 46 -12.34 3.57 5.77
CA THR A 46 -13.15 4.06 6.89
C THR A 46 -12.29 4.19 8.14
#